data_AF-A0A6J5TWN3-F1
#
_entry.id   AF-A0A6J5TWN3-F1
#
_cell.length_a   1.000
_cell.length_b   1.000
_cell.length_c   1.000
_cell.angle_alpha   90.00
_cell.angle_beta   90.00
_cell.angle_gamma   90.00
#
_symmetry.space_group_name_H-M   'P 1'
#
loop_
_entity.id
_entity.type
_entity.pdbx_description
1 polymer ?
#
loop_
_entity_poly.entity_id
_entity_poly.type
_entity_poly.pdbx_seq_one_letter_code
_entity_poly.pdbx_strand_id
1 'polypeptide(L)'
;MDIKTFNISSYNNIVKSKLAFNVWDTSAESSGGIFRLFVKLKVEEMSVNQVWQVGPSVSDGFPAKHDFASRSLNSPKISSPFSNSVRK
;
A
#
# COMPACT_ATOMS: atom_id res chain seq x y z
N MET A 1 -1.61 14.98 -12.12
CA MET A 1 -1.37 13.57 -11.78
C MET A 1 -2.62 13.09 -11.08
N ASP A 2 -3.35 12.11 -11.65
CA ASP A 2 -4.58 11.61 -11.05
C ASP A 2 -4.27 10.48 -10.06
N ILE A 3 -4.72 10.63 -8.82
CA ILE A 3 -4.56 9.63 -7.77
C ILE A 3 -5.66 8.59 -7.90
N LYS A 4 -5.28 7.32 -8.03
CA LYS A 4 -6.19 6.19 -8.14
C LYS A 4 -6.08 5.35 -6.87
N THR A 5 -7.21 5.10 -6.22
CA THR A 5 -7.30 4.23 -5.04
C THR A 5 -7.82 2.86 -5.44
N PHE A 6 -7.29 1.82 -4.80
CA PHE A 6 -7.65 0.43 -5.07
C PHE A 6 -7.94 -0.29 -3.74
N ASN A 7 -8.92 -1.19 -3.77
CA ASN A 7 -9.09 -2.18 -2.70
C ASN A 7 -8.37 -3.46 -3.12
N ILE A 8 -7.45 -3.88 -2.25
CA ILE A 8 -6.64 -5.09 -2.41
C ILE A 8 -7.09 -6.08 -1.35
N SER A 9 -8.26 -6.68 -1.55
CA SER A 9 -8.82 -7.69 -0.63
C SER A 9 -8.43 -9.12 -1.00
N SER A 10 -7.93 -9.34 -2.22
CA SER A 10 -7.46 -10.65 -2.67
C SER A 10 -6.39 -10.54 -3.75
N TYR A 11 -5.63 -11.62 -3.92
CA TYR A 11 -4.58 -11.74 -4.92
C TYR A 11 -5.06 -11.62 -6.37
N ASN A 12 -6.31 -12.02 -6.65
CA ASN A 12 -6.88 -12.03 -7.99
C ASN A 12 -7.78 -10.82 -8.29
N ASN A 13 -8.19 -10.07 -7.27
CA ASN A 13 -9.20 -9.04 -7.42
C ASN A 13 -8.69 -7.71 -6.84
N ILE A 14 -8.03 -6.93 -7.70
CA ILE A 14 -7.62 -5.56 -7.43
C ILE A 14 -8.63 -4.67 -8.13
N VAL A 15 -9.46 -3.97 -7.36
CA VAL A 15 -10.55 -3.16 -7.92
C VAL A 15 -10.31 -1.71 -7.55
N LYS A 16 -10.47 -0.80 -8.53
CA LYS A 16 -10.55 0.63 -8.21
C LYS A 16 -11.76 0.87 -7.34
N SER A 17 -11.54 1.38 -6.14
CA SER A 17 -12.63 1.71 -5.23
C SER A 17 -12.19 2.82 -4.29
N LYS A 18 -13.15 3.40 -3.58
CA LYS A 18 -12.84 4.27 -2.45
C LYS A 18 -12.12 3.46 -1.37
N LEU A 19 -11.28 4.15 -0.60
CA LEU A 19 -10.67 3.59 0.60
C LEU A 19 -11.75 3.37 1.66
N ALA A 20 -11.49 2.45 2.60
CA ALA A 20 -12.42 2.19 3.71
C ALA A 20 -12.62 3.42 4.62
N PHE A 21 -11.66 4.35 4.60
CA PHE A 21 -11.71 5.62 5.32
C PHE A 21 -12.05 6.76 4.37
N ASN A 22 -12.79 7.74 4.89
CA ASN A 22 -13.03 8.98 4.17
C ASN A 22 -11.74 9.81 4.09
N VAL A 23 -11.37 10.15 2.87
CA VAL A 23 -10.19 10.95 2.56
C VAL A 23 -10.66 12.28 2.01
N TRP A 24 -10.28 13.37 2.69
CA TRP A 24 -10.69 14.71 2.30
C TRP A 24 -9.85 15.29 1.17
N ASP A 25 -8.57 14.93 1.16
CA ASP A 25 -7.61 15.52 0.27
C ASP A 25 -6.48 14.54 -0.01
N THR A 26 -6.05 14.49 -1.26
CA THR A 26 -4.94 13.67 -1.71
C THR A 26 -4.13 14.44 -2.74
N SER A 27 -2.83 14.56 -2.49
CA SER A 27 -1.88 15.05 -3.50
C SER A 27 -0.61 14.21 -3.49
N ALA A 28 0.08 14.21 -4.62
CA ALA A 28 1.31 13.47 -4.80
C ALA A 28 2.29 14.31 -5.62
N GLU A 29 3.55 14.29 -5.19
CA GLU A 29 4.64 14.98 -5.86
C GLU A 29 5.77 13.99 -6.11
N SER A 30 6.41 14.12 -7.29
CA SER A 30 7.59 13.35 -7.64
C SER A 30 8.68 14.33 -8.05
N SER A 31 9.81 14.29 -7.35
CA SER A 31 10.97 15.13 -7.66
C SER A 31 12.26 14.41 -7.30
N GLY A 32 13.22 14.39 -8.23
CA GLY A 32 14.53 13.77 -8.01
C GLY A 32 14.48 12.26 -7.70
N GLY A 33 13.49 11.54 -8.23
CA GLY A 33 13.30 10.09 -7.97
C GLY A 33 12.65 9.78 -6.61
N ILE A 34 12.27 10.79 -5.83
CA ILE A 34 11.55 10.63 -4.57
C ILE A 34 10.07 10.93 -4.81
N PHE A 35 9.22 10.04 -4.31
CA PHE A 35 7.77 10.24 -4.28
C PHE A 35 7.34 10.72 -2.89
N ARG A 36 6.53 11.77 -2.84
CA ARG A 36 5.88 12.26 -1.63
C ARG A 36 4.38 12.18 -1.81
N LEU A 37 3.70 11.63 -0.80
CA LEU A 37 2.26 11.46 -0.76
C LEU A 37 1.72 12.30 0.39
N PHE A 38 0.71 13.14 0.11
CA PHE A 38 -0.01 13.90 1.10
C PHE A 38 -1.45 13.41 1.14
N VAL A 39 -1.90 12.98 2.32
CA VAL A 39 -3.24 12.39 2.51
C VAL A 39 -3.86 12.98 3.78
N LYS A 40 -5.08 13.52 3.67
CA LYS A 40 -5.89 13.95 4.82
C LYS A 40 -7.01 12.95 5.07
N LEU A 41 -6.91 12.21 6.17
CA LEU A 41 -7.88 11.19 6.57
C LEU A 41 -8.84 11.76 7.63
N LYS A 42 -10.13 11.44 7.50
CA LYS A 42 -11.08 11.63 8.60
C LYS A 42 -11.02 10.41 9.51
N VAL A 43 -10.59 10.62 10.76
CA VAL A 43 -10.51 9.58 11.79
C VAL A 43 -11.45 9.96 12.93
N GLU A 44 -12.18 9.00 13.47
CA GLU A 44 -13.10 9.20 14.60
C GLU A 44 -12.40 9.06 15.96
N GLU A 45 -11.22 8.44 15.98
CA GLU A 45 -10.40 8.22 17.17
C GLU A 45 -9.21 9.18 17.23
N MET A 46 -8.76 9.49 18.46
CA MET A 46 -7.64 10.41 18.70
C MET A 46 -6.27 9.81 18.39
N SER A 47 -6.14 8.48 18.38
CA SER A 47 -4.88 7.78 18.09
C SER A 47 -5.08 6.81 16.93
N VAL A 48 -4.13 6.82 16.00
CA VAL A 48 -4.10 5.90 14.86
C VAL A 48 -2.75 5.25 14.75
N ASN A 49 -2.75 3.96 14.42
CA ASN A 49 -1.55 3.24 14.05
C ASN A 49 -1.45 3.21 12.53
N GLN A 50 -0.35 3.73 11.99
CA GLN A 50 -0.07 3.69 10.56
C GLN A 50 1.02 2.66 10.28
N VAL A 51 0.76 1.78 9.31
CA VAL A 51 1.74 0.81 8.83
C VAL A 51 1.97 1.10 7.35
N TRP A 52 3.23 1.34 6.99
CA TRP A 52 3.65 1.48 5.60
C TRP A 52 4.19 0.13 5.14
N GLN A 53 3.64 -0.37 4.05
CA GLN A 53 4.15 -1.55 3.37
C GLN A 53 4.76 -1.13 2.04
N VAL A 54 5.91 -1.70 1.70
CA VAL A 54 6.44 -1.62 0.34
C VAL A 54 5.47 -2.37 -0.58
N GLY A 55 4.80 -1.61 -1.45
CA GLY A 55 3.81 -2.13 -2.37
C GLY A 55 4.42 -2.95 -3.51
N PRO A 56 3.57 -3.66 -4.29
CA PRO A 56 4.03 -4.37 -5.48
C PRO A 56 4.57 -3.39 -6.55
N SER A 57 5.26 -3.93 -7.54
CA SER A 57 5.58 -3.19 -8.77
C SER A 57 4.31 -2.63 -9.40
N VAL A 58 4.40 -1.54 -10.16
CA VAL A 58 3.27 -0.92 -10.85
C VAL A 58 3.54 -0.98 -12.36
N SER A 59 2.61 -1.57 -13.12
CA SER A 59 2.65 -1.61 -14.60
C SER A 59 1.45 -0.85 -15.14
N ASP A 60 1.66 0.06 -16.09
CA ASP A 60 0.60 0.83 -16.76
C ASP A 60 -0.36 1.56 -15.79
N GLY A 61 0.17 1.99 -14.64
CA GLY A 61 -0.61 2.65 -13.59
C GLY A 61 -1.59 1.74 -12.85
N PHE A 62 -1.36 0.42 -12.91
CA PHE A 62 -2.08 -0.60 -12.16
C PHE A 62 -1.10 -1.45 -11.32
N PRO A 63 -1.44 -1.81 -10.07
CA PRO A 63 -0.57 -2.65 -9.26
C PRO A 63 -0.35 -4.01 -9.94
N ALA A 64 0.91 -4.36 -10.19
CA ALA A 64 1.27 -5.64 -10.77
C ALA A 64 1.06 -6.75 -9.74
N LYS A 65 0.48 -7.86 -10.20
CA LYS A 65 0.33 -9.07 -9.40
C LYS A 65 1.70 -9.74 -9.28
N HIS A 66 2.11 -10.08 -8.06
CA HIS A 66 3.36 -10.81 -7.84
C HIS A 66 3.16 -12.29 -8.18
N ASP A 67 3.96 -12.89 -9.05
CA ASP A 67 3.79 -14.29 -9.44
C ASP A 67 3.70 -15.26 -8.24
N PHE A 68 2.73 -16.17 -8.30
CA PHE A 68 2.56 -17.27 -7.36
C PHE A 68 3.40 -18.46 -7.84
N ALA A 69 4.73 -18.34 -7.74
CA ALA A 69 5.61 -19.44 -8.08
C ALA A 69 5.49 -20.57 -7.03
N SER A 70 5.42 -21.83 -7.48
CA SER A 70 5.36 -23.02 -6.61
C SER A 70 6.54 -23.11 -5.62
N ARG A 71 7.68 -22.50 -5.96
CA ARG A 71 8.86 -22.40 -5.10
C ARG A 71 8.61 -21.63 -3.79
N SER A 72 7.72 -20.64 -3.82
CA SER A 72 7.34 -19.84 -2.66
C SER A 72 6.43 -20.62 -1.69
N LEU A 73 5.63 -21.55 -2.21
CA LEU A 73 4.73 -22.38 -1.42
C LEU A 73 5.47 -23.43 -0.56
N ASN A 74 6.64 -23.87 -1.04
CA ASN A 74 7.49 -24.85 -0.36
C ASN A 74 8.62 -24.20 0.46
N SER A 75 8.60 -22.87 0.63
CA SER A 75 9.52 -22.20 1.53
C SER A 75 9.11 -22.51 2.98
N PRO A 76 10.04 -22.93 3.87
CA PRO A 76 9.72 -23.02 5.28
C PRO A 76 9.16 -21.67 5.74
N LYS A 77 8.04 -21.67 6.47
CA LYS A 77 7.43 -20.46 7.00
C LYS A 77 8.49 -19.68 7.78
N ILE A 78 9.10 -18.68 7.14
CA ILE A 78 9.78 -17.62 7.87
C ILE A 78 8.66 -16.76 8.43
N SER A 79 8.32 -17.04 9.68
CA SER A 79 7.53 -16.13 10.48
C SER A 79 8.33 -14.84 10.63
N SER A 80 7.86 -13.80 9.95
CA SER A 80 8.23 -12.37 10.03
C SER A 80 9.57 -11.94 9.41
N PRO A 81 9.49 -10.88 8.57
CA PRO A 81 10.41 -9.77 8.70
C PRO A 81 9.64 -8.43 8.61
N PHE A 82 8.73 -8.18 9.55
CA PHE A 82 8.31 -6.79 9.81
C PHE A 82 9.21 -6.21 10.90
N SER A 83 10.39 -5.73 10.50
CA SER A 83 11.17 -4.81 11.33
C SER A 83 10.64 -3.40 11.08
N ASN A 84 9.57 -3.02 11.79
CA ASN A 84 9.22 -1.62 11.93
C ASN A 84 10.17 -1.02 12.97
N SER A 85 11.24 -0.37 12.51
CA SER A 85 12.09 0.46 13.38
C SER A 85 11.34 1.75 13.71
N VAL A 86 10.54 1.71 14.79
CA VAL A 86 10.16 2.92 15.51
C VAL A 86 11.38 3.34 16.30
N ARG A 87 12.13 4.32 15.80
CA ARG A 87 13.09 5.04 16.66
C ARG A 87 12.29 5.82 17.70
N LYS A 88 12.46 5.45 18.96
CA LYS A 88 12.19 6.35 20.09
C LYS A 88 13.27 7.43 20.14
#